data_AF-A0A026VS82-F1
#
_entry.id   AF-A0A026VS82-F1
#
_cell.length_a   1.000
_cell.length_b   1.000
_cell.length_c   1.000
_cell.angle_alpha   90.00
_cell.angle_beta   90.00
_cell.angle_gamma   90.00
#
_symmetry.space_group_name_H-M   'P 1'
#
loop_
_entity.id
_entity.type
_entity.pdbx_description
1 polymer ?
#
loop_
_entity_poly.entity_id
_entity_poly.type
_entity_poly.pdbx_seq_one_letter_code
_entity_poly.pdbx_strand_id
1 'polypeptide(L)'
;MRAKALGIHLNASRNGYPVECMNAAITAVIGGSSLQHASEMFRIPKTVLWRRMQKEGYQILRPEMKRSYALGTREAAVKALERGENLTKVALEFKIPKTTLFRDKARLVDEGKLPLSFWKKRKTENEELKKSRLEEAVAACKGGRMSQAAASM
;
A
#
# COMPACT_ATOMS: atom_id res chain seq x y z
N MET A 1 -5.74 4.40 10.96
CA MET A 1 -7.16 3.96 10.92
C MET A 1 -7.78 3.82 12.32
N ARG A 2 -7.50 4.71 13.29
CA ARG A 2 -7.97 4.55 14.69
C ARG A 2 -8.79 5.71 15.28
N ALA A 3 -8.74 6.92 14.70
CA ALA A 3 -9.49 8.06 15.23
C ALA A 3 -11.02 7.89 15.15
N LYS A 4 -11.54 7.35 14.04
CA LYS A 4 -12.99 7.07 13.89
C LYS A 4 -13.52 6.07 14.94
N ALA A 5 -12.76 5.03 15.24
CA ALA A 5 -13.13 4.03 16.25
C ALA A 5 -13.18 4.62 17.68
N LEU A 6 -12.54 5.77 17.89
CA LEU A 6 -12.47 6.47 19.17
C LEU A 6 -13.48 7.62 19.26
N GLY A 7 -14.42 7.70 18.31
CA GLY A 7 -15.53 8.67 18.31
C GLY A 7 -15.20 10.03 17.69
N ILE A 8 -14.04 10.16 17.03
CA ILE A 8 -13.63 11.43 16.43
C ILE A 8 -14.22 11.56 15.01
N HIS A 9 -15.15 12.49 14.84
CA HIS A 9 -15.73 12.85 13.54
C HIS A 9 -14.81 13.77 12.75
N LEU A 10 -14.45 13.37 11.54
CA LEU A 10 -13.67 14.16 10.60
C LEU A 10 -14.63 14.86 9.62
N ASN A 11 -14.76 16.18 9.73
CA ASN A 11 -15.54 17.00 8.80
C ASN A 11 -14.68 17.35 7.57
N ALA A 12 -14.54 16.42 6.63
CA ALA A 12 -13.95 16.72 5.34
C ALA A 12 -15.04 17.31 4.42
N SER A 13 -14.90 18.57 4.03
CA SER A 13 -15.79 19.19 3.05
C SER A 13 -15.71 18.41 1.73
N ARG A 14 -16.85 17.86 1.29
CA ARG A 14 -16.91 16.97 0.13
C ARG A 14 -16.99 17.84 -1.13
N ASN A 15 -15.85 18.16 -1.73
CA ASN A 15 -15.84 18.70 -3.09
C ASN A 15 -16.47 17.65 -4.03
N GLY A 16 -17.69 17.90 -4.48
CA GLY A 16 -18.40 17.05 -5.43
C GLY A 16 -17.92 17.34 -6.84
N TYR A 17 -17.54 16.31 -7.58
CA TYR A 17 -17.28 16.41 -9.02
C TYR A 17 -18.58 16.08 -9.78
N PRO A 18 -18.88 16.75 -10.90
CA PRO A 18 -20.01 16.38 -11.75
C PRO A 18 -19.98 14.89 -12.09
N VAL A 19 -21.14 14.24 -12.02
CA VAL A 19 -21.24 12.78 -12.21
C VAL A 19 -20.79 12.39 -13.62
N GLU A 20 -21.14 13.20 -14.62
CA GLU A 20 -20.75 13.01 -16.02
C GLU A 20 -19.24 13.01 -16.20
N CYS A 21 -18.54 14.02 -15.63
CA CYS A 21 -17.08 14.11 -15.69
C CYS A 21 -16.42 12.91 -15.00
N MET A 22 -16.98 12.45 -13.88
CA MET A 22 -16.49 11.28 -13.17
C MET A 22 -16.64 10.01 -14.00
N ASN A 23 -17.82 9.78 -14.59
CA ASN A 23 -18.08 8.61 -15.41
C ASN A 23 -17.20 8.61 -16.68
N ALA A 24 -17.04 9.76 -17.33
CA ALA A 24 -16.16 9.89 -18.48
C ALA A 24 -14.69 9.60 -18.14
N ALA A 25 -14.22 10.09 -16.98
CA ALA A 25 -12.87 9.80 -16.49
C ALA A 25 -12.67 8.31 -16.20
N ILE A 26 -13.66 7.64 -15.61
CA ILE A 26 -13.62 6.19 -15.34
C ILE A 26 -13.57 5.41 -16.65
N THR A 27 -14.45 5.72 -17.60
CA THR A 27 -14.48 5.08 -18.94
C THR A 27 -13.14 5.24 -19.67
N ALA A 28 -12.52 6.43 -19.61
CA ALA A 28 -11.22 6.66 -20.21
C ALA A 28 -10.12 5.76 -19.61
N VAL A 29 -10.13 5.55 -18.29
CA VAL A 29 -9.16 4.67 -17.61
C VAL A 29 -9.42 3.20 -17.95
N ILE A 30 -10.68 2.77 -18.01
CA ILE A 30 -11.05 1.41 -18.44
C ILE A 30 -10.63 1.17 -19.90
N GLY A 31 -10.76 2.20 -20.74
CA GLY A 31 -10.29 2.19 -22.13
C GLY A 31 -8.76 2.22 -22.30
N GLY A 32 -7.99 2.15 -21.21
CA GLY A 32 -6.53 2.04 -21.24
C GLY A 32 -5.77 3.33 -20.94
N SER A 33 -6.46 4.46 -20.69
CA SER A 33 -5.79 5.68 -20.26
C SER A 33 -5.19 5.50 -18.86
N SER A 34 -4.04 6.12 -18.62
CA SER A 34 -3.50 6.17 -17.26
C SER A 34 -4.38 7.03 -16.36
N LEU A 35 -4.44 6.71 -15.06
CA LEU A 35 -5.09 7.56 -14.05
C LEU A 35 -4.57 9.00 -14.03
N GLN A 36 -3.30 9.21 -14.39
CA GLN A 36 -2.71 10.54 -14.49
C GLN A 36 -3.33 11.31 -15.66
N HIS A 37 -3.39 10.68 -16.83
CA HIS A 37 -3.94 11.28 -18.03
C HIS A 37 -5.43 11.60 -17.88
N ALA A 38 -6.23 10.68 -17.34
CA ALA A 38 -7.65 10.93 -17.06
C ALA A 38 -7.85 12.04 -16.00
N SER A 39 -6.96 12.12 -15.00
CA SER A 39 -7.00 13.19 -14.00
C SER A 39 -6.83 14.58 -14.61
N GLU A 40 -5.86 14.72 -15.52
CA GLU A 40 -5.58 15.97 -16.22
C GLU A 40 -6.69 16.33 -17.21
N MET A 41 -7.19 15.35 -17.96
CA MET A 41 -8.24 15.52 -18.96
C MET A 41 -9.57 15.97 -18.36
N PHE A 42 -10.01 15.34 -17.26
CA PHE A 42 -11.32 15.59 -16.66
C PHE A 42 -11.26 16.50 -15.43
N ARG A 43 -10.08 17.04 -15.09
CA ARG A 43 -9.86 17.93 -13.93
C ARG A 43 -10.34 17.33 -12.59
N ILE A 44 -10.28 16.00 -12.47
CA ILE A 44 -10.57 15.27 -11.24
C ILE A 44 -9.24 14.82 -10.66
N PRO A 45 -8.90 15.15 -9.39
CA PRO A 45 -7.66 14.70 -8.78
C PRO A 45 -7.53 13.17 -8.86
N LYS A 46 -6.35 12.70 -9.28
CA LYS A 46 -6.02 11.29 -9.44
C LYS A 46 -6.43 10.42 -8.26
N THR A 47 -6.21 10.90 -7.04
CA THR A 47 -6.57 10.19 -5.80
C THR A 47 -8.07 10.06 -5.61
N VAL A 48 -8.86 11.05 -6.04
CA VAL A 48 -10.32 11.01 -6.01
C VAL A 48 -10.85 10.02 -7.04
N LEU A 49 -10.34 10.09 -8.28
CA LEU A 49 -10.70 9.16 -9.35
C LEU A 49 -10.39 7.71 -8.97
N TRP A 50 -9.18 7.44 -8.46
CA TRP A 50 -8.77 6.11 -8.00
C TRP A 50 -9.66 5.56 -6.87
N ARG A 51 -10.01 6.40 -5.89
CA ARG A 51 -10.94 6.00 -4.80
C ARG A 51 -12.34 5.70 -5.34
N ARG A 52 -12.83 6.50 -6.29
CA ARG A 52 -14.13 6.29 -6.91
C ARG A 52 -14.18 4.97 -7.66
N MET A 53 -13.18 4.73 -8.49
CA MET A 53 -13.05 3.48 -9.25
C MET A 53 -13.04 2.25 -8.33
N GLN A 54 -12.30 2.31 -7.21
CA GLN A 54 -12.32 1.23 -6.22
C GLN A 54 -13.67 1.01 -5.56
N LYS A 55 -14.36 2.10 -5.20
CA LYS A 55 -15.69 2.02 -4.59
C LYS A 55 -16.71 1.36 -5.53
N GLU A 56 -16.55 1.56 -6.83
CA GLU A 56 -17.40 1.01 -7.88
C GLU A 56 -16.93 -0.38 -8.36
N GLY A 57 -15.88 -0.94 -7.74
CA GLY A 57 -15.43 -2.32 -8.00
C GLY A 57 -14.47 -2.48 -9.17
N TYR A 58 -14.00 -1.38 -9.78
CA TYR A 58 -13.02 -1.46 -10.87
C TYR A 58 -11.64 -1.87 -10.33
N GLN A 59 -11.17 -3.04 -10.76
CA GLN A 59 -9.80 -3.48 -10.51
C GLN A 59 -8.85 -2.74 -11.44
N ILE A 60 -8.26 -1.65 -10.96
CA ILE A 60 -7.15 -1.01 -11.66
C ILE A 60 -5.94 -1.92 -11.47
N LEU A 61 -5.74 -2.82 -12.43
CA LEU A 61 -4.53 -3.62 -12.52
C LEU A 61 -3.37 -2.65 -12.57
N ARG A 62 -2.57 -2.62 -11.50
CA ARG A 62 -1.34 -1.86 -11.47
C ARG A 62 -0.51 -2.38 -12.65
N PRO A 63 -0.10 -1.52 -13.61
CA PRO A 63 0.72 -1.98 -14.71
C PRO A 63 1.87 -2.76 -14.11
N GLU A 64 1.99 -4.03 -14.51
CA GLU A 64 3.07 -4.87 -14.00
C GLU A 64 4.36 -4.13 -14.32
N MET A 65 5.08 -3.71 -13.28
CA MET A 65 6.33 -2.99 -13.43
C MET A 65 7.18 -3.84 -14.36
N LYS A 66 7.50 -3.36 -15.58
CA LYS A 66 8.19 -4.16 -16.61
C LYS A 66 9.39 -4.85 -15.95
N ARG A 67 9.22 -6.14 -15.65
CA ARG A 67 10.22 -6.89 -14.88
C ARG A 67 11.39 -7.08 -15.82
N SER A 68 12.60 -6.72 -15.39
CA SER A 68 13.82 -6.93 -16.18
C SER A 68 14.23 -8.40 -16.26
N TYR A 69 13.52 -9.29 -15.56
CA TYR A 69 13.78 -10.72 -15.45
C TYR A 69 12.61 -11.52 -16.01
N ALA A 70 12.91 -12.66 -16.64
CA ALA A 70 11.92 -13.55 -17.22
C ALA A 70 10.99 -14.14 -16.15
N LEU A 71 9.77 -14.53 -16.53
CA LEU A 71 8.77 -15.03 -15.59
C LEU A 71 9.24 -16.33 -14.90
N GLY A 72 9.84 -17.24 -15.66
CA GLY A 72 10.37 -18.51 -15.13
C GLY A 72 11.59 -18.36 -14.21
N THR A 73 12.41 -17.31 -14.37
CA THR A 73 13.57 -17.12 -13.48
C THR A 73 13.15 -16.73 -12.06
N ARG A 74 12.04 -15.99 -11.92
CA ARG A 74 11.49 -15.65 -10.62
C ARG A 74 10.92 -16.86 -9.90
N GLU A 75 10.20 -17.73 -10.60
CA GLU A 75 9.66 -18.96 -10.00
C GLU A 75 10.77 -19.87 -9.49
N ALA A 76 11.84 -20.03 -10.27
CA ALA A 76 13.02 -20.78 -9.87
C ALA A 76 13.71 -20.15 -8.63
N ALA A 77 13.84 -18.82 -8.60
CA ALA A 77 14.38 -18.09 -7.45
C ALA A 77 13.53 -18.28 -6.18
N VAL A 78 12.19 -18.26 -6.31
CA VAL A 78 11.27 -18.50 -5.18
C VAL A 78 11.42 -19.92 -4.65
N LYS A 79 11.51 -20.93 -5.53
CA LYS A 79 11.79 -22.32 -5.11
C LYS A 79 13.14 -22.45 -4.39
N ALA A 80 14.17 -21.72 -4.82
CA ALA A 80 15.46 -21.69 -4.13
C ALA A 80 15.34 -21.09 -2.72
N LEU A 81 14.57 -20.01 -2.55
CA LEU A 81 14.30 -19.43 -1.24
C LEU A 81 13.51 -20.38 -0.34
N GLU A 82 12.53 -21.11 -0.89
CA GLU A 82 11.74 -22.12 -0.16
C GLU A 82 12.61 -23.27 0.37
N ARG A 83 13.66 -23.66 -0.36
CA ARG A 83 14.70 -24.61 0.14
C ARG A 83 15.57 -24.04 1.26
N GLY A 84 15.38 -22.78 1.64
CA GLY A 84 16.18 -22.12 2.68
C GLY A 84 17.47 -21.47 2.18
N GLU A 85 17.66 -21.32 0.86
CA GLU A 85 18.86 -20.67 0.33
C GLU A 85 18.96 -19.19 0.74
N ASN A 86 20.19 -18.69 0.85
CA ASN A 86 20.44 -17.33 1.27
C ASN A 86 19.94 -16.31 0.23
N LEU A 87 19.19 -15.30 0.68
CA LEU A 87 18.62 -14.24 -0.17
C LEU A 87 19.66 -13.57 -1.08
N THR A 88 20.87 -13.32 -0.57
CA THR A 88 21.94 -12.67 -1.34
C THR A 88 22.45 -13.59 -2.44
N LYS A 89 22.60 -14.89 -2.16
CA LYS A 89 23.02 -15.89 -3.14
C LYS A 89 22.00 -15.99 -4.28
N VAL A 90 20.73 -16.17 -3.93
CA VAL A 90 19.63 -16.27 -4.91
C VAL A 90 19.50 -14.99 -5.75
N ALA A 91 19.66 -13.81 -5.16
CA ALA A 91 19.60 -12.55 -5.89
C ALA A 91 20.67 -12.42 -6.99
N LEU A 92 21.89 -12.87 -6.69
CA LEU A 92 23.01 -12.85 -7.63
C LEU A 92 22.81 -13.88 -8.74
N GLU A 93 22.44 -15.10 -8.38
CA GLU A 93 22.27 -16.23 -9.31
C GLU A 93 21.16 -15.98 -10.34
N PHE A 94 19.98 -15.54 -9.87
CA PHE A 94 18.83 -15.33 -10.76
C PHE A 94 18.79 -13.91 -11.34
N LYS A 95 19.77 -13.05 -11.01
CA LYS A 95 19.83 -11.63 -11.40
C LYS A 95 18.53 -10.87 -11.05
N ILE A 96 17.94 -11.18 -9.90
CA ILE A 96 16.72 -10.53 -9.41
C ILE A 96 17.08 -9.60 -8.25
N PRO A 97 16.58 -8.34 -8.23
CA PRO A 97 16.84 -7.43 -7.13
C PRO A 97 16.46 -8.02 -5.77
N LYS A 98 17.35 -7.87 -4.77
CA LYS A 98 17.12 -8.37 -3.39
C LYS A 98 15.80 -7.88 -2.80
N THR A 99 15.38 -6.65 -3.12
CA THR A 99 14.11 -6.06 -2.66
C THR A 99 12.88 -6.82 -3.17
N THR A 100 12.92 -7.32 -4.40
CA THR A 100 11.88 -8.18 -4.98
C THR A 100 11.83 -9.51 -4.26
N LEU A 101 12.97 -10.19 -4.13
CA LEU A 101 13.05 -11.50 -3.48
C LEU A 101 12.74 -11.43 -1.98
N PHE A 102 13.02 -10.30 -1.33
CA PHE A 102 12.63 -10.06 0.07
C PHE A 102 11.10 -10.10 0.22
N ARG A 103 10.34 -9.46 -0.68
CA ARG A 103 8.87 -9.55 -0.67
C ARG A 103 8.36 -10.97 -0.95
N ASP A 104 9.05 -11.73 -1.81
CA ASP A 104 8.69 -13.12 -2.08
C ASP A 104 8.95 -14.02 -0.87
N LYS A 105 10.10 -13.85 -0.22
CA LYS A 105 10.44 -14.52 1.05
C LYS A 105 9.46 -14.20 2.17
N ALA A 106 8.95 -12.96 2.24
CA ALA A 106 7.90 -12.56 3.18
C ALA A 106 6.65 -13.42 2.99
N ARG A 107 6.19 -13.52 1.74
CA ARG A 107 5.01 -14.30 1.38
C ARG A 107 5.19 -15.78 1.67
N LEU A 108 6.35 -16.35 1.40
CA LEU A 108 6.64 -17.75 1.77
C LEU A 108 6.53 -18.00 3.28
N VAL A 109 6.92 -17.02 4.10
CA VAL A 109 6.81 -17.11 5.55
C VAL A 109 5.37 -16.93 6.01
N ASP A 110 4.64 -15.98 5.43
CA ASP A 110 3.21 -15.78 5.69
C ASP A 110 2.36 -17.01 5.27
N GLU A 111 2.76 -17.70 4.19
CA GLU A 111 2.17 -18.96 3.71
C GLU A 111 2.60 -20.20 4.54
N GLY A 112 3.55 -20.05 5.47
CA GLY A 112 4.07 -21.14 6.30
C GLY A 112 5.08 -22.07 5.60
N LYS A 113 5.48 -21.78 4.36
CA LYS A 113 6.50 -22.54 3.61
C LYS A 113 7.92 -22.32 4.12
N LEU A 114 8.15 -21.22 4.84
CA LEU A 114 9.42 -20.92 5.49
C LEU A 114 9.22 -20.61 6.98
N PRO A 115 10.12 -21.06 7.86
CA PRO A 115 10.03 -20.73 9.29
C PRO A 115 10.15 -19.22 9.55
N LEU A 116 9.49 -18.73 10.60
CA LEU A 116 9.56 -17.33 11.03
C LEU A 116 11.00 -16.86 11.31
N SER A 117 11.91 -17.76 11.69
CA SER A 117 13.33 -17.46 11.92
C SER A 117 14.05 -16.97 10.65
N PHE A 118 13.59 -17.37 9.47
CA PHE A 118 14.13 -16.91 8.19
C PHE A 118 13.70 -15.49 7.84
N TRP A 119 12.68 -14.97 8.54
CA TRP A 119 12.19 -13.62 8.40
C TRP A 119 12.62 -12.78 9.60
N LYS A 120 13.75 -12.08 9.47
CA LYS A 120 14.09 -11.00 10.38
C LYS A 120 13.14 -9.83 10.09
N LYS A 121 11.95 -9.82 10.73
CA LYS A 121 11.18 -8.56 10.86
C LYS A 121 12.17 -7.55 11.40
N ARG A 122 12.24 -6.37 10.77
CA ARG A 122 12.90 -5.21 11.39
C ARG A 122 12.35 -5.15 12.81
N LYS A 123 13.22 -5.29 13.81
CA LYS A 123 12.84 -5.28 15.22
C LYS A 123 12.08 -3.97 15.43
N THR A 124 10.77 -4.05 15.52
CA THR A 124 9.94 -2.88 15.77
C THR A 124 9.99 -2.63 17.26
N GLU A 125 11.17 -2.31 17.77
CA GLU A 125 11.49 -2.07 19.18
C GLU A 125 10.73 -0.85 19.75
N ASN A 126 9.82 -0.27 18.96
CA ASN A 126 9.16 0.99 19.22
C ASN A 126 7.64 0.93 18.93
N GLU A 127 7.03 -0.26 18.75
CA GLU A 127 5.56 -0.33 18.58
C GLU A 127 4.80 0.01 19.86
N GLU A 128 5.30 -0.40 21.03
CA GLU A 128 4.68 -0.04 22.31
C GLU A 128 4.76 1.46 22.59
N LEU A 129 5.91 2.08 22.36
CA LEU A 129 6.05 3.52 22.48
C LEU A 129 5.15 4.27 21.48
N LYS A 130 5.05 3.80 20.23
CA LYS A 130 4.12 4.39 19.24
C LYS A 130 2.66 4.26 19.67
N LYS A 131 2.28 3.12 20.27
CA LYS A 131 0.93 2.93 20.81
C LYS A 131 0.66 3.90 21.97
N SER A 132 1.60 4.00 22.92
CA SER A 132 1.50 4.91 24.06
C SER A 132 1.40 6.38 23.62
N ARG A 133 2.27 6.84 22.70
CA ARG A 133 2.21 8.20 22.15
C ARG A 133 0.89 8.49 21.42
N LEU A 134 0.35 7.50 20.71
CA LEU A 134 -0.94 7.63 20.03
C LEU A 134 -2.10 7.75 21.04
N GLU A 135 -2.09 6.93 22.09
CA GLU A 135 -3.11 6.98 23.15
C GLU A 135 -3.10 8.31 23.88
N GLU A 136 -1.92 8.83 24.20
CA GLU A 136 -1.76 10.15 24.84
C GLU A 136 -2.29 11.28 23.95
N ALA A 137 -1.92 11.30 22.66
CA ALA A 137 -2.41 12.30 21.72
C ALA A 137 -3.94 12.26 21.56
N VAL A 138 -4.53 11.05 21.54
CA VAL A 138 -5.99 10.87 21.52
C VAL A 138 -6.63 11.40 22.79
N ALA A 139 -6.08 11.09 23.96
CA ALA A 139 -6.62 11.54 25.24
C ALA A 139 -6.57 13.08 25.36
N ALA A 140 -5.50 13.71 24.89
CA ALA A 140 -5.36 15.16 24.83
C ALA A 140 -6.41 15.81 23.90
N CYS A 141 -6.69 15.21 22.74
CA CYS A 141 -7.75 15.66 21.83
C CYS A 141 -9.14 15.54 22.45
N LYS A 142 -9.43 14.41 23.13
CA LYS A 142 -10.73 14.18 23.77
C LYS A 142 -10.96 15.11 24.96
N GLY A 143 -9.92 15.42 25.72
CA GLY A 143 -9.97 16.35 26.85
C GLY A 143 -9.93 17.83 26.48
N GLY A 144 -9.96 18.18 25.18
CA GLY A 144 -9.92 19.59 24.73
C GLY A 144 -8.59 20.31 24.95
N ARG A 145 -7.55 19.60 25.42
CA ARG A 145 -6.21 20.16 25.71
C ARG A 145 -5.35 20.36 24.46
N MET A 146 -5.74 19.76 23.34
CA MET A 146 -5.03 19.87 22.06
C MET A 146 -6.04 19.76 20.91
N SER A 147 -5.87 20.57 19.86
CA SER A 147 -6.70 20.47 18.65
C SER A 147 -6.26 19.28 17.79
N GLN A 148 -7.17 18.70 17.03
CA GLN A 148 -6.86 17.58 16.12
C GLN A 148 -5.81 17.96 15.07
N ALA A 149 -5.82 19.21 14.63
CA ALA A 149 -4.83 19.74 13.70
C ALA A 149 -3.43 19.77 14.32
N ALA A 150 -3.31 20.18 15.60
CA ALA A 150 -2.04 20.19 16.31
C ALA A 150 -1.53 18.76 16.61
N ALA A 151 -2.42 17.81 16.87
CA ALA A 151 -2.06 16.41 17.13
C ALA A 151 -1.61 15.63 15.90
N SER A 152 -1.89 16.13 14.68
CA SER A 152 -1.58 15.48 13.41
C SER A 152 -0.27 15.96 12.77
N MET A 153 0.39 16.94 13.38
CA MET A 153 1.71 17.45 12.99
C MET A 153 2.82 16.63 13.65
#